data_AF-A0A2U9IH24-F1
#
_entry.id   AF-A0A2U9IH24-F1
#
_cell.length_a   1.000
_cell.length_b   1.000
_cell.length_c   1.000
_cell.angle_alpha   90.00
_cell.angle_beta   90.00
_cell.angle_gamma   90.00
#
_symmetry.space_group_name_H-M   'P 1'
#
loop_
_entity.id
_entity.type
_entity.pdbx_description
1 polymer ?
#
loop_
_entity_poly.entity_id
_entity_poly.type
_entity_poly.pdbx_seq_one_letter_code
_entity_poly.pdbx_strand_id
1 'polypeptide(L)'
;MNCEDVLYSEKADSEECFLDESHYFRFKAALAIKTNSFKIGDFLYIETSDPNKDFIAGIDEKIFVNTVSKDCVKFEKDIRRCFGFDYMYKENFEVRDGLKIYFPGIMMEILKVFKNDREAKDYIINNELNQYEGKDYAMEIGTSYFSNPYEEFTQNMNDKEIDELRMLSSSYLEIKNILDREVENNSQLEELFRDIESKIIEISTKNGIPLEYGSSMKLRLNESISEDEEHIEKELNEPINVSSLITRLKAKKVIERKDEFLNFLFSKKGNTSIRLGNSVIIANGILMDKFEDKNATLLVLEPQVIKVNYRGLIRNFYIGKPSLLIFKNSASDFEIAR
;
A
#
# COMPACT_ATOMS: atom_id res chain seq x y z
N MET A 1 -14.11 -17.85 -33.98
CA MET A 1 -12.65 -18.10 -33.95
C MET A 1 -12.30 -18.59 -32.56
N ASN A 2 -11.48 -19.63 -32.40
CA ASN A 2 -11.14 -20.15 -31.08
C ASN A 2 -9.92 -19.38 -30.52
N CYS A 3 -10.09 -18.67 -29.39
CA CYS A 3 -9.01 -17.90 -28.79
C CYS A 3 -7.91 -18.79 -28.18
N GLU A 4 -8.20 -20.06 -27.87
CA GLU A 4 -7.15 -21.01 -27.51
C GLU A 4 -6.20 -21.27 -28.67
N ASP A 5 -6.73 -21.38 -29.89
CA ASP A 5 -5.90 -21.56 -31.09
C ASP A 5 -5.02 -20.34 -31.34
N VAL A 6 -5.53 -19.12 -31.12
CA VAL A 6 -4.75 -17.87 -31.20
C VAL A 6 -3.56 -17.92 -30.25
N LEU A 7 -3.80 -18.29 -28.99
CA LEU A 7 -2.77 -18.40 -27.96
C LEU A 7 -1.71 -19.44 -28.32
N TYR A 8 -2.13 -20.69 -28.57
CA TYR A 8 -1.20 -21.82 -28.72
C TYR A 8 -0.61 -21.97 -30.13
N SER A 9 -1.20 -21.34 -31.15
CA SER A 9 -0.56 -21.17 -32.46
C SER A 9 0.36 -19.95 -32.53
N GLU A 10 0.42 -19.16 -31.44
CA GLU A 10 1.28 -17.98 -31.31
C GLU A 10 1.03 -16.95 -32.41
N LYS A 11 -0.25 -16.77 -32.74
CA LYS A 11 -0.71 -15.77 -33.72
C LYS A 11 -1.39 -14.64 -32.98
N ALA A 12 -1.05 -13.41 -33.34
CA ALA A 12 -1.68 -12.19 -32.81
C ALA A 12 -2.55 -11.52 -33.88
N ASP A 13 -3.36 -12.31 -34.57
CA ASP A 13 -4.19 -11.91 -35.71
C ASP A 13 -5.62 -11.54 -35.33
N SER A 14 -6.01 -11.64 -34.06
CA SER A 14 -7.32 -11.23 -33.57
C SER A 14 -7.26 -10.57 -32.20
N GLU A 15 -7.34 -9.25 -32.19
CA GLU A 15 -7.35 -8.42 -30.98
C GLU A 15 -8.52 -8.75 -30.05
N GLU A 16 -9.68 -9.12 -30.61
CA GLU A 16 -10.89 -9.46 -29.86
C GLU A 16 -10.72 -10.65 -28.90
N CYS A 17 -9.75 -11.53 -29.19
CA CYS A 17 -9.40 -12.66 -28.33
C CYS A 17 -8.64 -12.27 -27.06
N PHE A 18 -8.15 -11.04 -26.95
CA PHE A 18 -7.38 -10.57 -25.80
C PHE A 18 -8.28 -9.83 -24.81
N LEU A 19 -7.87 -9.86 -23.55
CA LEU A 19 -8.56 -9.23 -22.42
C LEU A 19 -8.78 -7.73 -22.69
N ASP A 20 -7.77 -7.09 -23.29
CA ASP A 20 -7.79 -5.72 -23.79
C ASP A 20 -6.63 -5.48 -24.77
N GLU A 21 -6.62 -4.30 -25.38
CA GLU A 21 -5.61 -3.83 -26.33
C GLU A 21 -4.17 -3.86 -25.74
N SER A 22 -4.01 -3.63 -24.43
CA SER A 22 -2.70 -3.74 -23.78
C SER A 22 -2.20 -5.18 -23.77
N HIS A 23 -3.07 -6.15 -23.50
CA HIS A 23 -2.71 -7.57 -23.49
C HIS A 23 -2.41 -8.07 -24.91
N TYR A 24 -3.13 -7.55 -25.91
CA TYR A 24 -2.85 -7.78 -27.33
C TYR A 24 -1.45 -7.28 -27.74
N PHE A 25 -1.13 -6.01 -27.45
CA PHE A 25 0.19 -5.45 -27.79
C PHE A 25 1.32 -6.07 -26.99
N ARG A 26 1.09 -6.43 -25.71
CA ARG A 26 2.06 -7.18 -24.91
C ARG A 26 2.37 -8.54 -25.54
N PHE A 27 1.35 -9.26 -26.00
CA PHE A 27 1.56 -10.53 -26.69
C PHE A 27 2.38 -10.37 -27.97
N LYS A 28 2.02 -9.38 -28.82
CA LYS A 28 2.79 -9.05 -30.03
C LYS A 28 4.24 -8.71 -29.72
N ALA A 29 4.47 -7.87 -28.72
CA ALA A 29 5.81 -7.52 -28.28
C ALA A 29 6.58 -8.77 -27.84
N ALA A 30 5.99 -9.60 -26.97
CA ALA A 30 6.60 -10.84 -26.50
C ALA A 30 7.00 -11.76 -27.65
N LEU A 31 6.11 -11.95 -28.65
CA LEU A 31 6.39 -12.76 -29.84
C LEU A 31 7.49 -12.18 -30.74
N ALA A 32 7.57 -10.84 -30.86
CA ALA A 32 8.58 -10.18 -31.70
C ALA A 32 10.01 -10.32 -31.14
N ILE A 33 10.16 -10.40 -29.81
CA ILE A 33 11.45 -10.59 -29.14
C ILE A 33 11.63 -12.02 -28.60
N LYS A 34 10.77 -12.95 -29.00
CA LYS A 34 10.76 -14.33 -28.51
C LYS A 34 12.03 -15.07 -28.93
N THR A 35 12.66 -15.73 -27.97
CA THR A 35 13.76 -16.68 -28.19
C THR A 35 13.26 -18.13 -28.15
N ASN A 36 12.32 -18.43 -27.27
CA ASN A 36 11.68 -19.74 -27.13
C ASN A 36 10.27 -19.62 -26.51
N SER A 37 9.45 -20.64 -26.62
CA SER A 37 8.15 -20.72 -25.95
C SER A 37 7.75 -22.17 -25.70
N PHE A 38 7.03 -22.40 -24.61
CA PHE A 38 6.48 -23.71 -24.29
C PHE A 38 5.28 -23.62 -23.35
N LYS A 39 4.44 -24.64 -23.42
CA LYS A 39 3.25 -24.76 -22.57
C LYS A 39 3.60 -25.28 -21.19
N ILE A 40 3.00 -24.69 -20.16
CA ILE A 40 3.13 -25.09 -18.75
C ILE A 40 1.76 -25.03 -18.11
N GLY A 41 1.17 -26.20 -17.82
CA GLY A 41 -0.23 -26.27 -17.41
C GLY A 41 -1.15 -25.60 -18.44
N ASP A 42 -1.93 -24.62 -17.99
CA ASP A 42 -2.88 -23.86 -18.82
C ASP A 42 -2.30 -22.57 -19.42
N PHE A 43 -0.97 -22.41 -19.38
CA PHE A 43 -0.31 -21.19 -19.81
C PHE A 43 0.72 -21.46 -20.90
N LEU A 44 0.99 -20.43 -21.69
CA LEU A 44 2.13 -20.34 -22.59
C LEU A 44 3.19 -19.46 -21.93
N TYR A 45 4.37 -20.01 -21.66
CA TYR A 45 5.54 -19.25 -21.28
C TYR A 45 6.31 -18.83 -22.54
N ILE A 46 6.69 -17.56 -22.61
CA ILE A 46 7.40 -16.96 -23.74
C ILE A 46 8.71 -16.39 -23.23
N GLU A 47 9.79 -17.09 -23.51
CA GLU A 47 11.14 -16.60 -23.27
C GLU A 47 11.51 -15.56 -24.30
N THR A 48 12.12 -14.47 -23.85
CA THR A 48 12.48 -13.37 -24.74
C THR A 48 13.98 -13.13 -24.80
N SER A 49 14.41 -12.17 -25.63
CA SER A 49 15.77 -11.64 -25.63
C SER A 49 15.95 -10.48 -24.65
N ASP A 50 14.88 -9.98 -24.01
CA ASP A 50 14.98 -8.97 -22.96
C ASP A 50 15.74 -9.55 -21.75
N PRO A 51 16.74 -8.84 -21.21
CA PRO A 51 17.56 -9.35 -20.11
C PRO A 51 16.81 -9.40 -18.77
N ASN A 52 15.71 -8.67 -18.62
CA ASN A 52 15.04 -8.47 -17.33
C ASN A 52 13.72 -9.24 -17.20
N LYS A 53 13.05 -9.55 -18.31
CA LYS A 53 11.69 -10.11 -18.27
C LYS A 53 11.41 -11.17 -19.33
N ASP A 54 10.54 -12.09 -18.95
CA ASP A 54 9.83 -13.00 -19.86
C ASP A 54 8.31 -12.76 -19.74
N PHE A 55 7.50 -13.48 -20.52
CA PHE A 55 6.06 -13.30 -20.53
C PHE A 55 5.33 -14.62 -20.27
N ILE A 56 4.17 -14.51 -19.63
CA ILE A 56 3.23 -15.61 -19.47
C ILE A 56 1.89 -15.17 -20.05
N ALA A 57 1.36 -15.99 -20.94
CA ALA A 57 0.03 -15.82 -21.50
C ALA A 57 -0.87 -16.98 -21.05
N GLY A 58 -2.05 -16.65 -20.53
CA GLY A 58 -3.08 -17.61 -20.15
C GLY A 58 -4.40 -17.27 -20.84
N ILE A 59 -5.37 -18.18 -20.76
CA ILE A 59 -6.70 -17.97 -21.31
C ILE A 59 -7.79 -18.25 -20.28
N ASP A 60 -8.71 -17.30 -20.16
CA ASP A 60 -9.94 -17.40 -19.37
C ASP A 60 -11.04 -16.55 -20.01
N GLU A 61 -11.86 -17.16 -20.86
CA GLU A 61 -12.75 -16.50 -21.84
C GLU A 61 -11.99 -15.66 -22.88
N LYS A 62 -10.97 -14.91 -22.45
CA LYS A 62 -10.03 -14.10 -23.22
C LYS A 62 -8.59 -14.37 -22.81
N ILE A 63 -7.66 -14.10 -23.72
CA ILE A 63 -6.23 -14.22 -23.49
C ILE A 63 -5.75 -13.06 -22.62
N PHE A 64 -5.02 -13.38 -21.56
CA PHE A 64 -4.31 -12.40 -20.75
C PHE A 64 -2.80 -12.62 -20.79
N VAL A 65 -2.01 -11.54 -20.70
CA VAL A 65 -0.55 -11.56 -20.83
C VAL A 65 0.09 -10.71 -19.74
N ASN A 66 0.94 -11.33 -18.94
CA ASN A 66 1.70 -10.69 -17.87
C ASN A 66 3.20 -10.85 -18.10
N THR A 67 3.96 -9.91 -17.54
CA THR A 67 5.42 -10.01 -17.44
C THR A 67 5.81 -10.78 -16.20
N VAL A 68 6.91 -11.52 -16.28
CA VAL A 68 7.59 -12.14 -15.14
C VAL A 68 9.08 -11.87 -15.21
N SER A 69 9.77 -12.02 -14.08
CA SER A 69 11.23 -11.93 -14.04
C SER A 69 11.87 -12.92 -15.00
N LYS A 70 13.02 -12.52 -15.56
CA LYS A 70 13.78 -13.35 -16.50
C LYS A 70 14.03 -14.75 -15.96
N ASP A 71 13.86 -15.76 -16.83
CA ASP A 71 14.13 -17.17 -16.55
C ASP A 71 13.36 -17.73 -15.33
N CYS A 72 12.30 -17.03 -14.88
CA CYS A 72 11.61 -17.39 -13.64
C CYS A 72 11.14 -18.84 -13.66
N VAL A 73 10.57 -19.30 -14.76
CA VAL A 73 10.11 -20.68 -14.90
C VAL A 73 11.28 -21.67 -14.95
N LYS A 74 12.43 -21.32 -15.53
CA LYS A 74 13.59 -22.23 -15.57
C LYS A 74 14.11 -22.53 -14.18
N PHE A 75 14.08 -21.52 -13.31
CA PHE A 75 14.52 -21.64 -11.93
C PHE A 75 13.45 -22.25 -11.02
N GLU A 76 12.20 -21.78 -11.12
CA GLU A 76 11.12 -22.16 -10.19
C GLU A 76 10.33 -23.39 -10.62
N LYS A 77 10.35 -23.75 -11.91
CA LYS A 77 9.60 -24.86 -12.54
C LYS A 77 8.07 -24.79 -12.41
N ASP A 78 7.53 -23.72 -11.82
CA ASP A 78 6.10 -23.51 -11.60
C ASP A 78 5.74 -22.01 -11.73
N ILE A 79 4.76 -21.72 -12.57
CA ILE A 79 4.21 -20.37 -12.81
C ILE A 79 3.66 -19.76 -11.51
N ARG A 80 3.13 -20.58 -10.60
CA ARG A 80 2.59 -20.13 -9.31
C ARG A 80 3.63 -19.39 -8.49
N ARG A 81 4.85 -19.93 -8.45
CA ARG A 81 5.98 -19.33 -7.75
C ARG A 81 6.44 -18.05 -8.43
N CYS A 82 6.40 -18.00 -9.76
CA CYS A 82 6.74 -16.80 -10.53
C CYS A 82 5.85 -15.60 -10.23
N PHE A 83 4.56 -15.84 -9.97
CA PHE A 83 3.62 -14.79 -9.61
C PHE A 83 3.35 -14.70 -8.10
N GLY A 84 3.92 -15.61 -7.30
CA GLY A 84 3.72 -15.65 -5.85
C GLY A 84 2.29 -15.95 -5.40
N PHE A 85 1.54 -16.83 -6.08
CA PHE A 85 0.19 -17.24 -5.68
C PHE A 85 0.08 -18.75 -5.42
N ASP A 86 -0.93 -19.16 -4.64
CA ASP A 86 -1.21 -20.56 -4.34
C ASP A 86 -2.24 -21.18 -5.31
N TYR A 87 -3.29 -20.42 -5.64
CA TYR A 87 -4.40 -20.86 -6.49
C TYR A 87 -4.74 -19.84 -7.57
N MET A 88 -5.13 -20.31 -8.74
CA MET A 88 -5.87 -19.51 -9.71
C MET A 88 -7.33 -19.38 -9.28
N TYR A 89 -7.99 -18.29 -9.64
CA TYR A 89 -9.41 -18.02 -9.31
C TYR A 89 -10.41 -19.12 -9.72
N LYS A 90 -10.06 -19.98 -10.69
CA LYS A 90 -10.92 -21.09 -11.17
C LYS A 90 -10.75 -22.39 -10.38
N GLU A 91 -9.77 -22.45 -9.49
CA GLU A 91 -9.47 -23.64 -8.70
C GLU A 91 -10.29 -23.66 -7.41
N ASN A 92 -10.58 -24.86 -6.91
CA ASN A 92 -11.15 -25.01 -5.57
C ASN A 92 -10.04 -24.80 -4.53
N PHE A 93 -10.32 -23.99 -3.51
CA PHE A 93 -9.39 -23.67 -2.43
C PHE A 93 -10.07 -23.78 -1.06
N GLU A 94 -9.26 -24.03 -0.04
CA GLU A 94 -9.70 -23.94 1.35
C GLU A 94 -9.20 -22.62 1.96
N VAL A 95 -10.12 -21.86 2.58
CA VAL A 95 -9.80 -20.60 3.25
C VAL A 95 -8.91 -20.85 4.47
N ARG A 96 -7.67 -20.35 4.40
CA ARG A 96 -6.64 -20.45 5.45
C ARG A 96 -5.73 -19.23 5.45
N ASP A 97 -5.04 -18.99 6.56
CA ASP A 97 -4.03 -17.93 6.70
C ASP A 97 -2.95 -18.06 5.60
N GLY A 98 -2.56 -16.93 5.02
CA GLY A 98 -1.53 -16.81 3.97
C GLY A 98 -1.96 -17.25 2.57
N LEU A 99 -3.22 -17.67 2.36
CA LEU A 99 -3.69 -18.12 1.06
C LEU A 99 -3.69 -16.98 0.03
N LYS A 100 -3.00 -17.16 -1.10
CA LYS A 100 -2.94 -16.21 -2.20
C LYS A 100 -3.67 -16.74 -3.43
N ILE A 101 -4.66 -15.99 -3.91
CA ILE A 101 -5.48 -16.33 -5.06
C ILE A 101 -5.28 -15.30 -6.15
N TYR A 102 -4.88 -15.76 -7.33
CA TYR A 102 -4.62 -14.91 -8.49
C TYR A 102 -5.85 -14.82 -9.41
N PHE A 103 -6.15 -13.59 -9.84
CA PHE A 103 -7.10 -13.26 -10.91
C PHE A 103 -6.42 -12.23 -11.84
N PRO A 104 -6.66 -12.21 -13.16
CA PRO A 104 -6.03 -11.22 -14.03
C PRO A 104 -6.13 -9.79 -13.48
N GLY A 105 -4.98 -9.14 -13.29
CA GLY A 105 -4.85 -7.79 -12.76
C GLY A 105 -4.94 -7.64 -11.23
N ILE A 106 -5.22 -8.71 -10.48
CA ILE A 106 -5.38 -8.62 -9.02
C ILE A 106 -5.04 -9.92 -8.29
N MET A 107 -4.41 -9.78 -7.13
CA MET A 107 -4.18 -10.86 -6.20
C MET A 107 -5.00 -10.63 -4.93
N MET A 108 -5.75 -11.64 -4.50
CA MET A 108 -6.40 -11.66 -3.19
C MET A 108 -5.57 -12.53 -2.25
N GLU A 109 -5.17 -11.99 -1.11
CA GLU A 109 -4.43 -12.72 -0.07
C GLU A 109 -5.25 -12.72 1.23
N ILE A 110 -5.40 -13.90 1.83
CA ILE A 110 -6.04 -14.08 3.13
C ILE A 110 -4.98 -13.91 4.20
N LEU A 111 -4.91 -12.72 4.80
CA LEU A 111 -3.93 -12.40 5.83
C LEU A 111 -4.20 -13.18 7.11
N LYS A 112 -5.48 -13.27 7.48
CA LYS A 112 -5.90 -13.95 8.70
C LYS A 112 -7.31 -14.50 8.57
N VAL A 113 -7.54 -15.71 9.05
CA VAL A 113 -8.85 -16.35 9.23
C VAL A 113 -9.15 -16.41 10.72
N PHE A 114 -10.36 -16.00 11.09
CA PHE A 114 -10.83 -16.01 12.46
C PHE A 114 -11.86 -17.12 12.68
N LYS A 115 -11.91 -17.64 13.90
CA LYS A 115 -12.94 -18.58 14.34
C LYS A 115 -14.27 -17.89 14.61
N ASN A 116 -14.22 -16.64 15.08
CA ASN A 116 -15.39 -15.83 15.46
C ASN A 116 -15.04 -14.34 15.58
N ASP A 117 -16.07 -13.52 15.76
CA ASP A 117 -15.95 -12.06 15.91
C ASP A 117 -15.10 -11.63 17.10
N ARG A 118 -15.05 -12.43 18.18
CA ARG A 118 -14.22 -12.12 19.35
C ARG A 118 -12.74 -12.21 18.99
N GLU A 119 -12.34 -13.26 18.29
CA GLU A 119 -10.96 -13.40 17.81
C GLU A 119 -10.59 -12.29 16.82
N ALA A 120 -11.52 -11.86 15.98
CA ALA A 120 -11.30 -10.70 15.09
C ALA A 120 -11.07 -9.41 15.88
N LYS A 121 -11.88 -9.14 16.90
CA LYS A 121 -11.71 -7.98 17.81
C LYS A 121 -10.36 -8.04 18.54
N ASP A 122 -10.04 -9.19 19.11
CA ASP A 122 -8.78 -9.40 19.83
C ASP A 122 -7.57 -9.21 18.89
N TYR A 123 -7.66 -9.66 17.64
CA TYR A 123 -6.61 -9.44 16.64
C TYR A 123 -6.44 -7.96 16.29
N ILE A 124 -7.53 -7.21 16.12
CA ILE A 124 -7.46 -5.78 15.83
C ILE A 124 -6.79 -5.02 16.97
N ILE A 125 -7.17 -5.33 18.23
CA ILE A 125 -6.58 -4.68 19.40
C ILE A 125 -5.09 -4.98 19.51
N ASN A 126 -4.70 -6.24 19.35
CA ASN A 126 -3.35 -6.70 19.69
C ASN A 126 -2.36 -6.62 18.52
N ASN A 127 -2.83 -6.53 17.26
CA ASN A 127 -1.95 -6.51 16.08
C ASN A 127 -2.19 -5.29 15.19
N GLU A 128 -3.42 -5.06 14.72
CA GLU A 128 -3.66 -3.97 13.76
C GLU A 128 -3.49 -2.58 14.38
N LEU A 129 -3.93 -2.36 15.63
CA LEU A 129 -3.70 -1.10 16.33
C LEU A 129 -2.20 -0.81 16.54
N ASN A 130 -1.38 -1.84 16.75
CA ASN A 130 0.07 -1.67 16.88
C ASN A 130 0.71 -1.27 15.54
N GLN A 131 0.11 -1.63 14.41
CA GLN A 131 0.59 -1.23 13.08
C GLN A 131 0.07 0.16 12.66
N TYR A 132 -0.89 0.73 13.37
CA TYR A 132 -1.50 2.02 13.00
C TYR A 132 -0.47 3.16 12.96
N GLU A 133 0.46 3.22 13.93
CA GLU A 133 1.52 4.25 13.93
C GLU A 133 2.30 4.25 12.60
N GLY A 134 2.74 3.10 12.12
CA GLY A 134 3.46 3.01 10.84
C GLY A 134 2.59 3.39 9.63
N LYS A 135 1.30 3.02 9.65
CA LYS A 135 0.35 3.36 8.57
C LYS A 135 0.03 4.86 8.53
N ASP A 136 -0.15 5.50 9.69
CA ASP A 136 -0.44 6.93 9.82
C ASP A 136 0.79 7.77 9.48
N TYR A 137 1.99 7.32 9.87
CA TYR A 137 3.23 8.02 9.54
C TYR A 137 3.44 8.11 8.03
N ALA A 138 3.20 7.00 7.30
CA ALA A 138 3.30 6.95 5.85
C ALA A 138 2.32 7.93 5.15
N MET A 139 1.18 8.19 5.77
CA MET A 139 0.19 9.17 5.30
C MET A 139 0.63 10.62 5.60
N GLU A 140 1.08 10.90 6.83
CA GLU A 140 1.52 12.25 7.26
C GLU A 140 2.71 12.77 6.43
N ILE A 141 3.63 11.91 6.00
CA ILE A 141 4.78 12.31 5.17
C ILE A 141 4.43 12.53 3.67
N GLY A 142 3.14 12.43 3.29
CA GLY A 142 2.63 12.90 2.00
C GLY A 142 2.91 12.00 0.79
N THR A 143 3.28 10.73 0.99
CA THR A 143 3.68 9.86 -0.12
C THR A 143 2.52 9.14 -0.82
N SER A 144 1.31 9.16 -0.25
CA SER A 144 0.23 8.25 -0.68
C SER A 144 -1.18 8.74 -0.34
N TYR A 145 -2.12 8.68 -1.29
CA TYR A 145 -3.56 8.75 -1.00
C TYR A 145 -3.98 7.46 -0.30
N PHE A 146 -3.86 7.49 1.03
CA PHE A 146 -4.21 6.40 1.92
C PHE A 146 -5.52 6.75 2.64
N SER A 147 -6.49 5.84 2.65
CA SER A 147 -7.70 5.99 3.46
C SER A 147 -7.84 4.83 4.43
N ASN A 148 -8.12 5.15 5.70
CA ASN A 148 -8.26 4.16 6.76
C ASN A 148 -9.25 4.68 7.83
N PRO A 149 -9.93 3.79 8.58
CA PRO A 149 -10.90 4.18 9.61
C PRO A 149 -10.23 4.76 10.88
N TYR A 150 -8.94 4.55 11.09
CA TYR A 150 -8.21 5.11 12.24
C TYR A 150 -8.06 6.63 12.12
N GLU A 151 -7.72 7.12 10.92
CA GLU A 151 -7.70 8.55 10.55
C GLU A 151 -9.09 9.17 10.78
N GLU A 152 -10.14 8.56 10.26
CA GLU A 152 -11.50 9.07 10.44
C GLU A 152 -11.90 9.12 11.93
N PHE A 153 -11.54 8.09 12.70
CA PHE A 153 -11.79 8.06 14.13
C PHE A 153 -11.02 9.17 14.87
N THR A 154 -9.73 9.37 14.57
CA THR A 154 -8.91 10.41 15.21
C THR A 154 -9.37 11.81 14.88
N GLN A 155 -9.82 12.06 13.65
CA GLN A 155 -10.44 13.34 13.27
C GLN A 155 -11.73 13.61 14.07
N ASN A 156 -12.54 12.57 14.32
CA ASN A 156 -13.77 12.71 15.11
C ASN A 156 -13.53 12.88 16.62
N MET A 157 -12.31 12.60 17.12
CA MET A 157 -12.00 12.77 18.55
C MET A 157 -11.91 14.24 19.00
N ASN A 158 -11.67 15.18 18.07
CA ASN A 158 -11.42 16.60 18.37
C ASN A 158 -10.43 16.79 19.54
N ASP A 159 -9.29 16.09 19.46
CA ASP A 159 -8.29 16.09 20.53
C ASP A 159 -7.44 17.36 20.47
N LYS A 160 -7.53 18.17 21.53
CA LYS A 160 -6.86 19.47 21.62
C LYS A 160 -5.34 19.37 21.50
N GLU A 161 -4.72 18.29 21.99
CA GLU A 161 -3.26 18.13 21.94
C GLU A 161 -2.79 17.83 20.51
N ILE A 162 -3.57 17.06 19.76
CA ILE A 162 -3.31 16.77 18.34
C ILE A 162 -3.46 18.05 17.51
N ASP A 163 -4.52 18.83 17.75
CA ASP A 163 -4.76 20.09 17.05
C ASP A 163 -3.67 21.14 17.38
N GLU A 164 -3.26 21.22 18.64
CA GLU A 164 -2.16 22.10 19.07
C GLU A 164 -0.84 21.68 18.42
N LEU A 165 -0.49 20.39 18.38
CA LEU A 165 0.71 19.93 17.69
C LEU A 165 0.68 20.21 16.19
N ARG A 166 -0.46 20.07 15.52
CA ARG A 166 -0.61 20.42 14.10
C ARG A 166 -0.33 21.90 13.85
N MET A 167 -0.89 22.78 14.68
CA MET A 167 -0.62 24.21 14.62
C MET A 167 0.86 24.53 14.88
N LEU A 168 1.43 23.95 15.95
CA LEU A 168 2.85 24.14 16.28
C LEU A 168 3.77 23.62 15.17
N SER A 169 3.43 22.49 14.53
CA SER A 169 4.21 21.90 13.44
C SER A 169 4.37 22.85 12.26
N SER A 170 3.29 23.52 11.85
CA SER A 170 3.34 24.48 10.74
C SER A 170 4.24 25.68 11.09
N SER A 171 4.04 26.27 12.27
CA SER A 171 4.85 27.41 12.72
C SER A 171 6.32 27.02 12.96
N TYR A 172 6.57 25.84 13.51
CA TYR A 172 7.91 25.31 13.75
C TYR A 172 8.71 25.18 12.45
N LEU A 173 8.12 24.56 11.44
CA LEU A 173 8.76 24.39 10.14
C LEU A 173 8.98 25.73 9.41
N GLU A 174 8.01 26.64 9.49
CA GLU A 174 8.12 27.97 8.91
C GLU A 174 9.28 28.76 9.52
N ILE A 175 9.33 28.87 10.85
CA ILE A 175 10.37 29.60 11.57
C ILE A 175 11.74 28.97 11.33
N LYS A 176 11.82 27.64 11.36
CA LYS A 176 13.05 26.93 11.03
C LYS A 176 13.57 27.27 9.64
N ASN A 177 12.68 27.24 8.64
CA ASN A 177 13.05 27.57 7.25
C ASN A 177 13.53 29.02 7.09
N ILE A 178 13.04 29.94 7.93
CA ILE A 178 13.54 31.33 7.96
C ILE A 178 14.93 31.36 8.59
N LEU A 179 15.11 30.76 9.78
CA LEU A 179 16.41 30.67 10.48
C LEU A 179 17.49 29.99 9.62
N ASP A 180 17.13 28.93 8.89
CA ASP A 180 18.05 28.22 7.99
C ASP A 180 18.52 29.08 6.79
N ARG A 181 17.83 30.19 6.48
CA ARG A 181 18.15 31.13 5.38
C ARG A 181 18.76 32.44 5.83
N GLU A 182 18.62 32.81 7.10
CA GLU A 182 19.14 34.08 7.62
C GLU A 182 20.68 34.04 7.72
N VAL A 183 21.34 35.08 7.21
CA VAL A 183 22.81 35.23 7.23
C VAL A 183 23.28 35.78 8.59
N GLU A 184 22.45 36.57 9.27
CA GLU A 184 22.72 37.16 10.58
C GLU A 184 21.84 36.49 11.66
N ASN A 185 22.36 36.31 12.88
CA ASN A 185 21.60 35.71 13.97
C ASN A 185 20.46 36.65 14.43
N ASN A 186 19.21 36.23 14.23
CA ASN A 186 18.02 36.93 14.72
C ASN A 186 17.56 36.35 16.07
N SER A 187 18.00 36.97 17.17
CA SER A 187 17.75 36.46 18.53
C SER A 187 16.27 36.35 18.91
N GLN A 188 15.41 37.22 18.38
CA GLN A 188 13.97 37.17 18.64
C GLN A 188 13.31 35.97 17.95
N LEU A 189 13.76 35.66 16.74
CA LEU A 189 13.28 34.51 15.98
C LEU A 189 13.78 33.19 16.58
N GLU A 190 15.02 33.17 17.07
CA GLU A 190 15.57 32.04 17.83
C GLU A 190 14.80 31.80 19.14
N GLU A 191 14.46 32.85 19.90
CA GLU A 191 13.65 32.74 21.12
C GLU A 191 12.27 32.16 20.82
N LEU A 192 11.60 32.66 19.78
CA LEU A 192 10.31 32.13 19.33
C LEU A 192 10.40 30.65 18.90
N PHE A 193 11.46 30.27 18.19
CA PHE A 193 11.71 28.88 17.81
C PHE A 193 11.84 27.98 19.03
N ARG A 194 12.62 28.40 20.05
CA ARG A 194 12.81 27.64 21.29
C ARG A 194 11.53 27.57 22.15
N ASP A 195 10.70 28.61 22.13
CA ASP A 195 9.39 28.58 22.79
C ASP A 195 8.46 27.54 22.15
N ILE A 196 8.45 27.45 20.82
CA ILE A 196 7.68 26.44 20.10
C ILE A 196 8.23 25.04 20.39
N GLU A 197 9.56 24.84 20.37
CA GLU A 197 10.17 23.56 20.75
C GLU A 197 9.80 23.16 22.18
N SER A 198 9.82 24.11 23.11
CA SER A 198 9.49 23.84 24.51
C SER A 198 8.06 23.34 24.66
N LYS A 199 7.10 23.93 23.93
CA LYS A 199 5.71 23.45 23.89
C LYS A 199 5.58 22.04 23.29
N ILE A 200 6.32 21.76 22.21
CA ILE A 200 6.33 20.43 21.59
C ILE A 200 6.90 19.39 22.58
N ILE A 201 8.01 19.70 23.25
CA ILE A 201 8.65 18.86 24.28
C ILE A 201 7.69 18.62 25.46
N GLU A 202 6.97 19.66 25.90
CA GLU A 202 5.98 19.56 26.97
C GLU A 202 4.88 18.55 26.63
N ILE A 203 4.27 18.66 25.43
CA ILE A 203 3.23 17.74 24.97
C ILE A 203 3.77 16.30 24.88
N SER A 204 4.98 16.13 24.35
CA SER A 204 5.66 14.83 24.26
C SER A 204 5.88 14.21 25.63
N THR A 205 6.41 14.99 26.58
CA THR A 205 6.74 14.56 27.94
C THR A 205 5.47 14.21 28.72
N LYS A 206 4.44 15.06 28.66
CA LYS A 206 3.14 14.82 29.29
C LYS A 206 2.51 13.51 28.82
N ASN A 207 2.69 13.17 27.55
CA ASN A 207 2.20 11.93 26.97
C ASN A 207 3.20 10.78 27.04
N GLY A 208 4.40 10.96 27.61
CA GLY A 208 5.42 9.91 27.68
C GLY A 208 5.83 9.36 26.30
N ILE A 209 5.77 10.18 25.26
CA ILE A 209 6.16 9.80 23.90
C ILE A 209 7.61 10.26 23.68
N PRO A 210 8.53 9.40 23.25
CA PRO A 210 9.88 9.80 22.89
C PRO A 210 9.89 10.69 21.64
N LEU A 211 10.65 11.77 21.68
CA LEU A 211 10.90 12.62 20.52
C LEU A 211 11.84 11.92 19.54
N GLU A 212 11.53 12.06 18.25
CA GLU A 212 12.44 11.74 17.16
C GLU A 212 12.91 13.02 16.51
N TYR A 213 14.11 12.97 15.97
CA TYR A 213 14.73 14.09 15.27
C TYR A 213 14.87 13.75 13.79
N GLY A 214 14.63 14.73 12.93
CA GLY A 214 14.70 14.61 11.48
C GLY A 214 16.10 14.88 10.93
N SER A 215 16.29 14.72 9.62
CA SER A 215 17.55 15.07 8.98
C SER A 215 17.71 16.60 8.87
N SER A 216 18.91 17.13 9.16
CA SER A 216 19.22 18.55 8.91
C SER A 216 19.18 18.84 7.41
N MET A 217 18.09 19.46 6.94
CA MET A 217 17.92 19.81 5.54
C MET A 217 18.72 21.08 5.23
N LYS A 218 20.04 20.96 5.01
CA LYS A 218 20.76 22.01 4.26
C LYS A 218 20.14 22.03 2.86
N LEU A 219 19.35 23.06 2.55
CA LEU A 219 19.03 23.42 1.18
C LEU A 219 20.36 23.62 0.47
N ARG A 220 20.83 22.62 -0.27
CA ARG A 220 21.86 22.82 -1.30
C ARG A 220 21.21 23.63 -2.41
N LEU A 221 21.01 24.92 -2.18
CA LEU A 221 20.92 25.87 -3.25
C LEU A 221 22.24 25.76 -4.01
N ASN A 222 22.16 25.61 -5.32
CA ASN A 222 23.30 25.65 -6.25
C ASN A 222 23.94 27.05 -6.24
N GLU A 223 24.47 27.48 -5.11
CA GLU A 223 25.41 28.57 -5.05
C GLU A 223 26.80 27.95 -5.14
N SER A 224 27.46 28.21 -6.26
CA SER A 224 28.89 28.05 -6.42
C SER A 224 29.59 28.82 -5.32
N ILE A 225 29.97 28.13 -4.24
CA ILE A 225 30.79 28.67 -3.18
C ILE A 225 32.18 28.91 -3.77
N SER A 226 32.50 30.19 -3.92
CA SER A 226 33.85 30.72 -4.15
C SER A 226 34.79 30.23 -3.06
N GLU A 227 35.98 29.75 -3.43
CA GLU A 227 36.94 29.04 -2.57
C GLU A 227 37.58 29.86 -1.40
N ASP A 228 37.07 31.05 -1.07
CA ASP A 228 37.77 32.00 -0.17
C ASP A 228 36.95 32.50 1.04
N GLU A 229 35.89 31.81 1.47
CA GLU A 229 35.24 32.10 2.76
C GLU A 229 35.27 30.90 3.71
N GLU A 230 35.94 31.09 4.84
CA GLU A 230 36.10 30.17 5.96
C GLU A 230 34.72 29.90 6.58
N HIS A 231 33.98 28.95 6.00
CA HIS A 231 32.66 28.58 6.47
C HIS A 231 32.74 27.90 7.83
N ILE A 232 32.31 28.62 8.87
CA ILE A 232 31.94 28.07 10.17
C ILE A 232 30.86 27.02 9.93
N GLU A 233 31.23 25.74 10.02
CA GLU A 233 30.26 24.65 10.12
C GLU A 233 29.51 24.78 11.46
N LYS A 234 28.46 25.61 11.49
CA LYS A 234 27.49 25.56 12.58
C LYS A 234 26.92 24.13 12.60
N GLU A 235 27.08 23.43 13.73
CA GLU A 235 26.38 22.18 14.02
C GLU A 235 24.89 22.43 13.83
N LEU A 236 24.33 21.90 12.74
CA LEU A 236 22.90 21.96 12.51
C LEU A 236 22.24 20.99 13.48
N ASN A 237 21.61 21.53 14.52
CA ASN A 237 20.76 20.73 15.39
C ASN A 237 19.64 20.12 14.53
N GLU A 238 19.54 18.79 14.57
CA GLU A 238 18.48 18.06 13.92
C GLU A 238 17.12 18.52 14.47
N PRO A 239 16.17 18.96 13.62
CA PRO A 239 14.88 19.44 14.10
C PRO A 239 14.05 18.30 14.69
N ILE A 240 13.14 18.62 15.61
CA ILE A 240 12.15 17.66 16.09
C ILE A 240 11.27 17.22 14.91
N ASN A 241 11.10 15.91 14.74
CA ASN A 241 10.14 15.33 13.80
C ASN A 241 8.73 15.40 14.40
N VAL A 242 8.09 16.55 14.25
CA VAL A 242 6.75 16.81 14.80
C VAL A 242 5.69 15.89 14.17
N SER A 243 5.83 15.50 12.90
CA SER A 243 4.94 14.54 12.25
C SER A 243 4.98 13.16 12.90
N SER A 244 6.17 12.67 13.27
CA SER A 244 6.32 11.42 14.04
C SER A 244 5.62 11.52 15.39
N LEU A 245 5.79 12.64 16.11
CA LEU A 245 5.11 12.88 17.39
C LEU A 245 3.57 12.89 17.25
N ILE A 246 3.04 13.60 16.25
CA ILE A 246 1.59 13.64 15.96
C ILE A 246 1.05 12.22 15.72
N THR A 247 1.74 11.45 14.88
CA THR A 247 1.40 10.07 14.53
C THR A 247 1.34 9.18 15.78
N ARG A 248 2.39 9.23 16.61
CA ARG A 248 2.47 8.48 17.87
C ARG A 248 1.39 8.87 18.85
N LEU A 249 1.09 10.16 18.95
CA LEU A 249 0.04 10.66 19.82
C LEU A 249 -1.32 10.13 19.37
N LYS A 250 -1.65 10.24 18.08
CA LYS A 250 -2.88 9.65 17.52
C LYS A 250 -2.97 8.17 17.84
N ALA A 251 -1.93 7.39 17.57
CA ALA A 251 -1.92 5.95 17.83
C ALA A 251 -2.17 5.63 19.31
N LYS A 252 -1.49 6.35 20.20
CA LYS A 252 -1.72 6.25 21.65
C LYS A 252 -3.18 6.54 22.03
N LYS A 253 -3.76 7.63 21.53
CA LYS A 253 -5.17 7.99 21.84
C LYS A 253 -6.16 6.91 21.34
N VAL A 254 -5.92 6.33 20.16
CA VAL A 254 -6.75 5.22 19.66
C VAL A 254 -6.65 4.01 20.57
N ILE A 255 -5.44 3.64 21.03
CA ILE A 255 -5.23 2.51 21.95
C ILE A 255 -5.93 2.76 23.30
N GLU A 256 -5.82 3.97 23.86
CA GLU A 256 -6.49 4.36 25.11
C GLU A 256 -8.02 4.24 25.00
N ARG A 257 -8.58 4.50 23.81
CA ARG A 257 -10.01 4.44 23.51
C ARG A 257 -10.39 3.22 22.66
N LYS A 258 -9.67 2.11 22.81
CA LYS A 258 -9.83 0.91 21.96
C LYS A 258 -11.28 0.42 21.83
N ASP A 259 -12.07 0.48 22.91
CA ASP A 259 -13.46 -0.01 22.88
C ASP A 259 -14.37 0.91 22.07
N GLU A 260 -14.18 2.23 22.18
CA GLU A 260 -14.86 3.23 21.34
C GLU A 260 -14.46 3.07 19.87
N PHE A 261 -13.16 2.88 19.62
CA PHE A 261 -12.64 2.65 18.27
C PHE A 261 -13.23 1.38 17.66
N LEU A 262 -13.28 0.27 18.39
CA LEU A 262 -13.89 -0.96 17.89
C LEU A 262 -15.37 -0.72 17.57
N ASN A 263 -16.14 -0.10 18.47
CA ASN A 263 -17.54 0.19 18.19
C ASN A 263 -17.71 1.05 16.92
N PHE A 264 -16.86 2.07 16.76
CA PHE A 264 -16.81 2.88 15.53
C PHE A 264 -16.48 2.02 14.29
N LEU A 265 -15.43 1.20 14.35
CA LEU A 265 -14.98 0.35 13.25
C LEU A 265 -16.07 -0.64 12.82
N PHE A 266 -16.69 -1.35 13.78
CA PHE A 266 -17.75 -2.31 13.49
C PHE A 266 -19.03 -1.65 12.99
N SER A 267 -19.29 -0.38 13.33
CA SER A 267 -20.41 0.39 12.78
C SER A 267 -20.27 0.67 11.27
N LYS A 268 -19.05 0.56 10.73
CA LYS A 268 -18.76 0.76 9.29
C LYS A 268 -19.04 -0.47 8.43
N LYS A 269 -19.48 -1.59 9.03
CA LYS A 269 -19.82 -2.81 8.29
C LYS A 269 -20.91 -2.49 7.26
N GLY A 270 -20.64 -2.78 5.99
CA GLY A 270 -21.62 -2.64 4.94
C GLY A 270 -21.13 -3.07 3.58
N ASN A 271 -22.00 -2.90 2.58
CA ASN A 271 -21.64 -3.13 1.19
C ASN A 271 -20.62 -2.08 0.74
N THR A 272 -19.43 -2.56 0.37
CA THR A 272 -18.33 -1.74 -0.10
C THR A 272 -18.01 -2.05 -1.56
N SER A 273 -17.67 -0.99 -2.30
CA SER A 273 -17.22 -1.07 -3.68
C SER A 273 -15.84 -0.46 -3.77
N ILE A 274 -14.82 -1.30 -3.89
CA ILE A 274 -13.41 -0.90 -3.90
C ILE A 274 -12.91 -0.90 -5.33
N ARG A 275 -12.49 0.26 -5.82
CA ARG A 275 -11.78 0.38 -7.10
C ARG A 275 -10.28 0.33 -6.85
N LEU A 276 -9.59 -0.58 -7.54
CA LEU A 276 -8.13 -0.71 -7.59
C LEU A 276 -7.70 -0.80 -9.06
N GLY A 277 -7.24 0.32 -9.63
CA GLY A 277 -6.90 0.42 -11.05
C GLY A 277 -8.10 0.06 -11.94
N ASN A 278 -7.97 -1.02 -12.70
CA ASN A 278 -9.01 -1.54 -13.61
C ASN A 278 -9.97 -2.54 -12.96
N SER A 279 -9.76 -2.84 -11.67
CA SER A 279 -10.56 -3.80 -10.91
C SER A 279 -11.60 -3.08 -10.05
N VAL A 280 -12.80 -3.65 -9.98
CA VAL A 280 -13.83 -3.30 -9.01
C VAL A 280 -14.15 -4.52 -8.16
N ILE A 281 -13.92 -4.41 -6.86
CA ILE A 281 -14.24 -5.43 -5.86
C ILE A 281 -15.53 -5.01 -5.15
N ILE A 282 -16.50 -5.91 -5.11
CA ILE A 282 -17.76 -5.72 -4.41
C ILE A 282 -17.83 -6.78 -3.31
N ALA A 283 -17.91 -6.31 -2.06
CA ALA A 283 -17.96 -7.17 -0.88
C ALA A 283 -18.75 -6.49 0.24
N ASN A 284 -19.25 -7.27 1.19
CA ASN A 284 -19.84 -6.77 2.44
C ASN A 284 -18.82 -6.91 3.58
N GLY A 285 -18.32 -5.79 4.11
CA GLY A 285 -17.29 -5.83 5.14
C GLY A 285 -16.90 -4.45 5.61
N ILE A 286 -15.76 -4.37 6.28
CA ILE A 286 -15.19 -3.11 6.76
C ILE A 286 -13.88 -2.88 6.00
N LEU A 287 -13.81 -1.77 5.27
CA LEU A 287 -12.58 -1.36 4.60
C LEU A 287 -11.59 -0.87 5.68
N MET A 288 -10.55 -1.65 5.93
CA MET A 288 -9.54 -1.39 6.97
C MET A 288 -8.48 -0.42 6.49
N ASP A 289 -8.08 -0.54 5.23
CA ASP A 289 -7.19 0.41 4.60
C ASP A 289 -7.32 0.33 3.08
N LYS A 290 -7.03 1.43 2.40
CA LYS A 290 -6.93 1.49 0.94
C LYS A 290 -5.78 2.40 0.54
N PHE A 291 -4.86 1.85 -0.23
CA PHE A 291 -3.89 2.60 -0.99
C PHE A 291 -4.41 2.76 -2.42
N GLU A 292 -4.57 4.00 -2.87
CA GLU A 292 -5.14 4.31 -4.18
C GLU A 292 -4.47 3.50 -5.31
N ASP A 293 -5.31 2.79 -6.09
CA ASP A 293 -4.95 1.91 -7.20
C ASP A 293 -3.96 0.76 -6.94
N LYS A 294 -3.40 0.64 -5.72
CA LYS A 294 -2.42 -0.39 -5.37
C LYS A 294 -3.01 -1.51 -4.54
N ASN A 295 -3.54 -1.21 -3.36
CA ASN A 295 -4.03 -2.25 -2.46
C ASN A 295 -5.22 -1.80 -1.61
N ALA A 296 -5.97 -2.78 -1.11
CA ALA A 296 -7.03 -2.54 -0.14
C ALA A 296 -7.15 -3.72 0.82
N THR A 297 -7.21 -3.44 2.11
CA THR A 297 -7.46 -4.43 3.15
C THR A 297 -8.93 -4.39 3.57
N LEU A 298 -9.59 -5.54 3.53
CA LEU A 298 -11.00 -5.72 3.87
C LEU A 298 -11.14 -6.71 5.02
N LEU A 299 -11.85 -6.31 6.06
CA LEU A 299 -12.28 -7.20 7.12
C LEU A 299 -13.68 -7.75 6.80
N VAL A 300 -13.75 -9.06 6.63
CA VAL A 300 -14.96 -9.84 6.40
C VAL A 300 -15.36 -10.52 7.70
N LEU A 301 -16.59 -10.29 8.15
CA LEU A 301 -17.08 -10.82 9.43
C LEU A 301 -18.05 -11.99 9.26
N GLU A 302 -18.65 -12.14 8.08
CA GLU A 302 -19.64 -13.18 7.80
C GLU A 302 -19.31 -13.90 6.50
N PRO A 303 -19.72 -15.18 6.37
CA PRO A 303 -19.60 -15.91 5.13
C PRO A 303 -20.26 -15.14 3.97
N GLN A 304 -19.53 -14.96 2.87
CA GLN A 304 -20.03 -14.20 1.74
C GLN A 304 -19.35 -14.58 0.43
N VAL A 305 -19.91 -14.09 -0.67
CA VAL A 305 -19.29 -14.11 -1.99
C VAL A 305 -18.75 -12.72 -2.29
N ILE A 306 -17.44 -12.62 -2.45
CA ILE A 306 -16.78 -11.42 -2.96
C ILE A 306 -16.77 -11.48 -4.47
N LYS A 307 -17.31 -10.43 -5.11
CA LYS A 307 -17.32 -10.30 -6.57
C LYS A 307 -16.18 -9.39 -6.99
N VAL A 308 -15.35 -9.86 -7.91
CA VAL A 308 -14.30 -9.08 -8.54
C VAL A 308 -14.62 -8.93 -10.02
N ASN A 309 -14.62 -7.70 -10.50
CA ASN A 309 -14.81 -7.36 -11.90
C ASN A 309 -13.54 -6.69 -12.43
N TYR A 310 -12.84 -7.37 -13.33
CA TYR A 310 -11.73 -6.80 -14.07
C TYR A 310 -12.16 -6.60 -15.53
N ARG A 311 -12.42 -5.35 -15.92
CA ARG A 311 -12.76 -4.98 -17.30
C ARG A 311 -13.88 -5.83 -17.93
N GLY A 312 -14.89 -6.20 -17.14
CA GLY A 312 -16.03 -7.02 -17.58
C GLY A 312 -15.87 -8.52 -17.30
N LEU A 313 -14.66 -9.00 -17.04
CA LEU A 313 -14.42 -10.35 -16.56
C LEU A 313 -14.80 -10.42 -15.08
N ILE A 314 -15.87 -11.15 -14.77
CA ILE A 314 -16.45 -11.24 -13.43
C ILE A 314 -16.11 -12.59 -12.81
N ARG A 315 -15.53 -12.57 -11.61
CA ARG A 315 -15.30 -13.77 -10.80
C ARG A 315 -15.82 -13.59 -9.37
N ASN A 316 -16.20 -14.71 -8.78
CA ASN A 316 -16.82 -14.79 -7.47
C ASN A 316 -15.94 -15.66 -6.57
N PHE A 317 -15.56 -15.14 -5.40
CA PHE A 317 -14.77 -15.84 -4.39
C PHE A 317 -15.63 -16.06 -3.17
N TYR A 318 -15.86 -17.33 -2.81
CA TYR A 318 -16.57 -17.65 -1.58
C TYR A 318 -15.61 -17.61 -0.39
N ILE A 319 -15.87 -16.71 0.55
CA ILE A 319 -15.15 -16.59 1.81
C ILE A 319 -16.07 -17.14 2.90
N GLY A 320 -15.84 -18.39 3.30
CA GLY A 320 -16.74 -19.12 4.20
C GLY A 320 -16.51 -18.88 5.70
N LYS A 321 -15.51 -18.08 6.07
CA LYS A 321 -15.14 -17.79 7.47
C LYS A 321 -14.79 -16.29 7.61
N PRO A 322 -14.99 -15.70 8.80
CA PRO A 322 -14.53 -14.33 9.05
C PRO A 322 -13.03 -14.24 8.77
N SER A 323 -12.61 -13.25 7.99
CA SER A 323 -11.24 -13.17 7.48
C SER A 323 -10.80 -11.72 7.26
N LEU A 324 -9.52 -11.44 7.45
CA LEU A 324 -8.86 -10.24 6.99
C LEU A 324 -8.22 -10.53 5.63
N LEU A 325 -8.62 -9.79 4.61
CA LEU A 325 -8.20 -9.98 3.23
C LEU A 325 -7.43 -8.75 2.76
N ILE A 326 -6.41 -8.94 1.93
CA ILE A 326 -5.80 -7.85 1.15
C ILE A 326 -5.95 -8.13 -0.33
N PHE A 327 -6.39 -7.13 -1.07
CA PHE A 327 -6.38 -7.12 -2.52
C PHE A 327 -5.19 -6.29 -2.98
N LYS A 328 -4.35 -6.85 -3.84
CA LYS A 328 -3.17 -6.19 -4.42
C LYS A 328 -3.34 -6.13 -5.93
N ASN A 329 -3.16 -4.95 -6.52
CA ASN A 329 -3.06 -4.79 -7.96
C ASN A 329 -1.76 -5.46 -8.42
N SER A 330 -1.87 -6.45 -9.31
CA SER A 330 -0.71 -7.26 -9.74
C SER A 330 0.27 -6.50 -10.63
N ALA A 331 -0.02 -5.24 -10.96
CA ALA A 331 0.86 -4.35 -11.72
C ALA A 331 1.72 -3.42 -10.83
N SER A 332 1.55 -3.45 -9.50
CA SER A 332 2.32 -2.60 -8.58
C SER A 332 3.22 -3.44 -7.66
N ASP A 333 4.52 -3.31 -7.84
CA ASP A 333 5.58 -3.92 -7.01
C ASP A 333 5.76 -3.24 -5.63
N PHE A 334 4.67 -2.83 -4.98
CA PHE A 334 4.72 -2.25 -3.64
C PHE A 334 4.05 -3.19 -2.64
N GLU A 335 4.89 -3.93 -1.92
CA GLU A 335 4.50 -4.51 -0.63
C GLU A 335 4.62 -3.42 0.43
N ILE A 336 3.55 -3.17 1.19
CA ILE A 336 3.69 -2.53 2.49
C ILE A 336 4.46 -3.55 3.33
N ALA A 337 5.71 -3.24 3.68
CA ALA A 337 6.45 -4.02 4.65
C ALA A 337 5.61 -4.08 5.94
N ARG A 338 5.11 -5.28 6.25
CA ARG A 338 4.35 -5.55 7.47
C ARG A 338 5.24 -6.18 8.52
#